data_AF-A0A380Q8A1-F1
#
_entry.id   AF-A0A380Q8A1-F1
#
_cell.length_a   1.000
_cell.length_b   1.000
_cell.length_c   1.000
_cell.angle_alpha   90.00
_cell.angle_beta   90.00
_cell.angle_gamma   90.00
#
_symmetry.space_group_name_H-M   'P 1'
#
loop_
_entity.id
_entity.type
_entity.pdbx_description
1 polymer ?
#
loop_
_entity_poly.entity_id
_entity_poly.type
_entity_poly.pdbx_seq_one_letter_code
_entity_poly.pdbx_strand_id
1 'polypeptide(L)' 'MDTVEDLGGTYFYAGRSNLTASGLLFMIFLKKL' A
#
# COMPACT_ATOMS: atom_id res chain seq x y z
N MET A 1 13.77 -3.20 -1.16
CA MET A 1 12.92 -4.38 -1.41
C MET A 1 11.63 -3.84 -2.02
N ASP A 2 11.44 -4.00 -3.33
CA ASP A 2 10.29 -3.49 -4.10
C ASP A 2 9.11 -4.48 -4.06
N THR A 3 9.08 -5.34 -3.05
CA THR A 3 8.10 -6.41 -2.93
C THR A 3 7.15 -5.97 -1.84
N VAL A 4 5.94 -5.58 -2.24
CA VAL A 4 4.80 -5.44 -1.34
C VAL A 4 4.56 -6.81 -0.71
N GLU A 5 5.19 -7.06 0.44
CA GLU A 5 5.00 -8.29 1.21
C GLU A 5 3.54 -8.35 1.66
N ASP A 6 2.79 -9.29 1.07
CA ASP A 6 1.44 -9.63 1.49
C ASP A 6 1.54 -10.45 2.78
N LEU A 7 1.54 -9.76 3.92
CA LEU A 7 1.45 -10.39 5.24
C LEU A 7 -0.01 -10.37 5.67
N GLY A 8 -0.79 -11.34 5.18
CA GLY A 8 -2.17 -11.57 5.62
C GLY A 8 -3.20 -10.55 5.09
N GLY A 9 -3.09 -10.12 3.82
CA GLY A 9 -4.03 -9.18 3.20
C GLY A 9 -3.83 -7.71 3.58
N THR A 10 -2.66 -7.39 4.14
CA THR A 10 -2.26 -6.02 4.44
C THR A 10 -0.99 -5.65 3.70
N TYR A 11 -0.91 -4.39 3.30
CA TYR A 11 0.12 -3.86 2.42
C TYR A 11 0.98 -2.80 3.11
N PHE A 12 2.23 -2.67 2.66
CA PHE A 12 3.14 -1.62 3.08
C PHE A 12 3.43 -0.65 1.93
N TYR A 13 3.16 0.65 2.13
CA TYR A 13 3.41 1.68 1.12
C TYR A 13 3.75 3.03 1.76
N ALA A 14 4.79 3.70 1.23
CA ALA A 14 5.23 5.03 1.65
C ALA A 14 5.49 5.18 3.17
N GLY A 15 6.09 4.17 3.78
CA GLY A 15 6.36 4.16 5.23
C GLY A 15 5.15 3.81 6.11
N ARG A 16 4.00 3.47 5.51
CA ARG A 16 2.81 3.00 6.23
C ARG A 16 2.63 1.50 6.05
N SER A 17 2.52 0.81 7.18
CA SER A 17 2.15 -0.61 7.27
C SER A 17 0.64 -0.77 7.39
N ASN A 18 0.17 -2.00 7.17
CA ASN A 18 -1.21 -2.41 7.44
C ASN A 18 -2.26 -1.72 6.55
N LEU A 19 -1.89 -1.32 5.33
CA LEU A 19 -2.82 -0.74 4.37
C LEU A 19 -3.70 -1.83 3.78
N THR A 20 -4.99 -1.55 3.58
CA THR A 20 -5.86 -2.42 2.77
C THR A 20 -5.56 -2.19 1.29
N ALA A 21 -5.93 -3.14 0.41
CA ALA A 21 -5.73 -3.01 -1.03
C ALA A 21 -6.29 -1.69 -1.59
N SER A 22 -7.49 -1.30 -1.14
CA SER A 22 -8.11 -0.02 -1.51
C SER A 22 -7.33 1.20 -1.01
N GLY A 23 -6.76 1.14 0.21
CA GLY A 23 -5.93 2.20 0.76
C GLY A 23 -4.61 2.36 0.01
N LEU A 24 -4.00 1.23 -0.39
CA LEU A 24 -2.81 1.22 -1.23
C LEU A 24 -3.12 1.81 -2.62
N LEU A 25 -4.18 1.37 -3.28
CA LEU A 25 -4.62 1.90 -4.57
C LEU A 25 -4.90 3.41 -4.50
N PHE A 26 -5.58 3.88 -3.44
CA PHE A 26 -5.79 5.31 -3.21
C PHE A 26 -4.47 6.06 -3.10
N MET A 27 -3.51 5.55 -2.31
CA MET A 27 -2.21 6.20 -2.16
C MET A 27 -1.38 6.23 -3.44
N ILE A 28 -1.47 5.21 -4.29
CA ILE A 28 -0.73 5.14 -5.56
C ILE A 28 -1.36 6.05 -6.61
N PHE A 29 -2.69 6.01 -6.76
CA PHE A 29 -3.37 6.72 -7.83
C PHE A 29 -3.77 8.15 -7.48
N LEU A 30 -4.22 8.42 -6.25
CA LEU A 30 -4.77 9.73 -5.86
C LEU A 30 -3.74 10.68 -5.25
N LYS A 31 -2.60 10.16 -4.78
CA LYS A 31 -1.50 11.01 -4.30
C LYS A 31 -0.66 11.63 -5.44
N LYS A 32 -0.95 11.26 -6.69
CA LYS A 32 -0.29 11.76 -7.90
C LYS A 32 -1.17 12.75 -8.69
N LEU A 33 -2.27 13.23 -8.11
CA LEU A 33 -3.00 14.41 -8.56
C LEU A 33 -2.52 15.68 -7.85
#